data_AF-A0A4Q6IRH5-F1
#
_entry.id   AF-A0A4Q6IRH5-F1
#
_cell.length_a   1.000
_cell.length_b   1.000
_cell.length_c   1.000
_cell.angle_alpha   90.00
_cell.angle_beta   90.00
_cell.angle_gamma   90.00
#
_symmetry.space_group_name_H-M   'P 1'
#
loop_
_entity.id
_entity.type
_entity.pdbx_description
1 polymer ?
#
loop_
_entity_poly.entity_id
_entity_poly.type
_entity_poly.pdbx_seq_one_letter_code
_entity_poly.pdbx_strand_id
1 'polypeptide(L)'
;MVGTVTVVAAALIGPSAPAGSSTAPRVHAVDFDADGYEDVVIPQEFGTVDGERSAGYVGVVYGSATARKPRTQVISRNSPGVPGRAEPDGSFGWDTTPGDLDRDGYTDLVVSGGPGPTVLWGGPRGLSGGTAIDVGGGRMVTGDFDGDGHLDLASQETVAHGPITRRGGAARTTEITLKTREHPVDEDELEVWETFDLAAGDVNGDGIDDLLATAWVDYDGEMVGTPFLLYLRGTPDGLAEPKTVKKTAGKDLRAGQELATGDLDGDGIDDVLFGDVYDVDGGHVGVVPGSASGPDGGDATVIRPRAPRGGEDMDFGFALALGDADGDGDLDAAIGSPRAQMDKRTLQGRVVVLKQDRSGGLTGKDAQAFDRAACDLPAEGSDVHRFASGARLADLNGDGRAELLTSWIFGNRIRGYCVLPGTSGGPAGAAPYFIAAPKR
;
A
#
# COMPACT_ATOMS: atom_id res chain seq x y z
N MET A 1 56.70 51.64 -13.11
CA MET A 1 56.33 50.24 -12.82
C MET A 1 56.51 50.01 -11.34
N VAL A 2 55.49 49.48 -10.65
CA VAL A 2 55.59 48.95 -9.29
C VAL A 2 54.78 47.66 -9.31
N GLY A 3 55.41 46.52 -9.06
CA GLY A 3 54.76 45.21 -9.15
C GLY A 3 54.11 44.82 -7.82
N THR A 4 52.84 44.46 -7.85
CA THR A 4 52.16 43.84 -6.71
C THR A 4 52.57 42.37 -6.58
N VAL A 5 52.96 41.96 -5.37
CA VAL A 5 53.25 40.56 -5.06
C VAL A 5 51.96 39.86 -4.66
N THR A 6 51.48 38.93 -5.48
CA THR A 6 50.32 38.08 -5.16
C THR A 6 50.78 36.90 -4.30
N VAL A 7 50.21 36.76 -3.10
CA VAL A 7 50.41 35.56 -2.27
C VAL A 7 49.45 34.47 -2.77
N VAL A 8 50.00 33.33 -3.18
CA VAL A 8 49.21 32.13 -3.52
C VAL A 8 49.00 31.31 -2.26
N ALA A 9 47.75 31.22 -1.80
CA ALA A 9 47.36 30.26 -0.76
C ALA A 9 47.10 28.90 -1.43
N ALA A 10 47.85 27.87 -1.03
CA ALA A 10 47.60 26.51 -1.48
C ALA A 10 46.45 25.88 -0.68
N ALA A 11 45.32 25.61 -1.34
CA ALA A 11 44.24 24.84 -0.75
C ALA A 11 44.63 23.34 -0.70
N LEU A 12 44.56 22.74 0.49
CA LEU A 12 44.71 21.30 0.64
C LEU A 12 43.40 20.63 0.22
N ILE A 13 43.44 19.93 -0.92
CA ILE A 13 42.32 19.08 -1.36
C ILE A 13 42.35 17.81 -0.52
N GLY A 14 41.49 17.75 0.51
CA GLY A 14 41.13 16.48 1.14
C GLY A 14 40.32 15.62 0.17
N PRO A 15 40.35 14.27 0.28
CA PRO A 15 39.49 13.42 -0.51
C PRO A 15 38.04 13.75 -0.19
N SER A 16 37.26 14.13 -1.21
CA SER A 16 35.81 14.19 -1.11
C SER A 16 35.29 12.79 -0.82
N ALA A 17 34.66 12.60 0.35
CA ALA A 17 33.77 11.46 0.54
C ALA A 17 32.72 11.46 -0.58
N PRO A 18 32.27 10.28 -1.05
CA PRO A 18 31.07 10.25 -1.88
C PRO A 18 29.94 10.92 -1.08
N ALA A 19 29.17 11.80 -1.73
CA ALA A 19 27.89 12.19 -1.18
C ALA A 19 27.04 10.91 -1.14
N GLY A 20 26.65 10.47 0.06
CA GLY A 20 25.63 9.45 0.18
C GLY A 20 24.37 9.98 -0.47
N SER A 21 23.87 9.28 -1.48
CA SER A 21 22.52 9.49 -1.95
C SER A 21 21.58 8.98 -0.86
N SER A 22 21.10 9.89 -0.01
CA SER A 22 19.84 9.68 0.69
C SER A 22 18.76 9.64 -0.38
N THR A 23 18.50 8.44 -0.91
CA THR A 23 17.24 8.13 -1.59
C THR A 23 16.13 8.44 -0.60
N ALA A 24 15.17 9.27 -0.99
CA ALA A 24 13.96 9.41 -0.20
C ALA A 24 13.25 8.03 -0.11
N PRO A 25 12.49 7.76 0.96
CA PRO A 25 11.85 6.45 1.15
C PRO A 25 11.02 6.01 -0.06
N ARG A 26 11.14 4.73 -0.45
CA ARG A 26 10.62 4.21 -1.72
C ARG A 26 9.14 3.82 -1.66
N VAL A 27 8.27 4.79 -1.40
CA VAL A 27 6.84 4.64 -1.74
C VAL A 27 6.65 5.00 -3.21
N HIS A 28 6.06 4.10 -4.00
CA HIS A 28 5.76 4.34 -5.41
C HIS A 28 4.64 5.38 -5.56
N ALA A 29 5.03 6.63 -5.81
CA ALA A 29 4.14 7.71 -6.22
C ALA A 29 3.28 7.29 -7.43
N VAL A 30 1.96 7.40 -7.30
CA VAL A 30 1.02 6.98 -8.34
C VAL A 30 0.67 8.20 -9.20
N ASP A 31 1.15 8.23 -10.43
CA ASP A 31 0.84 9.29 -11.42
C ASP A 31 0.60 8.63 -12.79
N PHE A 32 -0.67 8.54 -13.22
CA PHE A 32 -1.05 7.88 -14.46
C PHE A 32 -0.94 8.79 -15.70
N ASP A 33 -0.67 10.10 -15.55
CA ASP A 33 -0.53 11.04 -16.68
C ASP A 33 0.75 11.91 -16.72
N ALA A 34 1.67 11.66 -15.78
CA ALA A 34 2.98 12.26 -15.61
C ALA A 34 2.96 13.80 -15.53
N ASP A 35 1.93 14.38 -14.90
CA ASP A 35 1.81 15.82 -14.70
C ASP A 35 2.42 16.34 -13.38
N GLY A 36 2.82 15.43 -12.48
CA GLY A 36 3.57 15.73 -11.25
C GLY A 36 2.70 15.96 -10.01
N TYR A 37 1.45 15.50 -10.02
CA TYR A 37 0.57 15.44 -8.86
C TYR A 37 0.03 14.02 -8.71
N GLU A 38 -0.07 13.49 -7.48
CA GLU A 38 -0.47 12.08 -7.32
C GLU A 38 -1.96 11.83 -7.58
N ASP A 39 -2.22 10.69 -8.21
CA ASP A 39 -3.52 10.18 -8.64
C ASP A 39 -4.08 9.14 -7.67
N VAL A 40 -5.41 9.11 -7.56
CA VAL A 40 -6.11 8.19 -6.65
C VAL A 40 -7.12 7.32 -7.39
N VAL A 41 -6.97 6.01 -7.21
CA VAL A 41 -7.95 5.01 -7.63
C VAL A 41 -9.00 4.84 -6.54
N ILE A 42 -10.27 4.91 -6.95
CA ILE A 42 -11.43 4.62 -6.11
C ILE A 42 -12.11 3.36 -6.67
N PRO A 43 -11.83 2.17 -6.11
CA PRO A 43 -12.48 0.95 -6.55
C PRO A 43 -14.00 1.00 -6.30
N GLN A 44 -14.76 0.45 -7.25
CA GLN A 44 -16.20 0.25 -7.20
C GLN A 44 -16.51 -1.15 -7.75
N GLU A 45 -15.86 -2.16 -7.17
CA GLU A 45 -16.03 -3.59 -7.39
C GLU A 45 -17.51 -4.04 -7.40
N PHE A 46 -18.30 -3.61 -6.42
CA PHE A 46 -19.75 -3.89 -6.36
C PHE A 46 -20.56 -2.95 -7.27
N GLY A 47 -19.92 -2.24 -8.20
CA GLY A 47 -20.49 -1.29 -9.15
C GLY A 47 -21.42 -1.94 -10.18
N THR A 48 -22.37 -1.16 -10.69
CA THR A 48 -23.31 -1.59 -11.73
C THR A 48 -22.87 -1.01 -13.07
N VAL A 49 -22.77 -1.85 -14.11
CA VAL A 49 -22.23 -1.47 -15.44
C VAL A 49 -23.23 -1.86 -16.52
N ASP A 50 -23.81 -0.86 -17.20
CA ASP A 50 -24.76 -1.01 -18.32
C ASP A 50 -25.99 -1.91 -18.05
N GLY A 51 -26.29 -2.19 -16.77
CA GLY A 51 -27.37 -3.06 -16.30
C GLY A 51 -26.87 -4.25 -15.47
N GLU A 52 -25.63 -4.68 -15.69
CA GLU A 52 -25.01 -5.79 -14.99
C GLU A 52 -24.65 -5.39 -13.54
N ARG A 53 -25.19 -6.12 -12.57
CA ARG A 53 -24.96 -5.86 -11.14
C ARG A 53 -23.60 -6.41 -10.73
N SER A 54 -22.90 -5.68 -9.85
CA SER A 54 -21.60 -6.09 -9.30
C SER A 54 -20.57 -6.45 -10.37
N ALA A 55 -20.70 -5.89 -11.58
CA ALA A 55 -19.74 -6.10 -12.67
C ALA A 55 -18.43 -5.33 -12.46
N GLY A 56 -18.50 -4.28 -11.65
CA GLY A 56 -17.36 -3.51 -11.18
C GLY A 56 -16.84 -2.44 -12.15
N TYR A 57 -16.29 -1.38 -11.57
CA TYR A 57 -15.50 -0.37 -12.27
C TYR A 57 -14.48 0.27 -11.31
N VAL A 58 -13.48 0.94 -11.87
CA VAL A 58 -12.60 1.85 -11.12
C VAL A 58 -12.92 3.30 -11.49
N GLY A 59 -12.98 4.17 -10.49
CA GLY A 59 -12.98 5.62 -10.70
C GLY A 59 -11.58 6.15 -10.46
N VAL A 60 -10.96 6.80 -11.45
CA VAL A 60 -9.68 7.50 -11.26
C VAL A 60 -9.95 8.95 -10.96
N VAL A 61 -9.21 9.50 -10.00
CA VAL A 61 -9.23 10.89 -9.60
C VAL A 61 -7.82 11.43 -9.75
N TYR A 62 -7.65 12.40 -10.65
CA TYR A 62 -6.34 12.89 -11.02
C TYR A 62 -5.87 14.04 -10.13
N GLY A 63 -4.57 14.10 -9.85
CA GLY A 63 -3.95 15.15 -9.07
C GLY A 63 -4.12 16.56 -9.68
N SER A 64 -3.76 17.60 -8.91
CA SER A 64 -3.55 18.98 -9.43
C SER A 64 -3.06 19.91 -8.33
N ALA A 65 -2.36 21.00 -8.70
CA ALA A 65 -1.98 22.14 -7.85
C ALA A 65 -3.09 22.88 -7.06
N THR A 66 -4.29 22.32 -6.95
CA THR A 66 -5.37 22.76 -6.05
C THR A 66 -6.04 21.62 -5.27
N ALA A 67 -5.84 20.37 -5.71
CA ALA A 67 -6.53 19.13 -5.35
C ALA A 67 -8.07 19.21 -5.24
N ARG A 68 -8.71 20.28 -5.74
CA ARG A 68 -10.11 20.62 -5.46
C ARG A 68 -10.91 20.77 -6.75
N LYS A 69 -11.84 19.81 -6.94
CA LYS A 69 -12.49 19.47 -8.23
C LYS A 69 -11.48 18.87 -9.24
N PRO A 70 -10.77 17.79 -8.84
CA PRO A 70 -9.86 17.07 -9.72
C PRO A 70 -10.52 16.62 -11.03
N ARG A 71 -9.70 16.40 -12.06
CA ARG A 71 -10.11 15.66 -13.27
C ARG A 71 -10.45 14.23 -12.84
N THR A 72 -11.47 13.62 -13.44
CA THR A 72 -11.87 12.25 -13.10
C THR A 72 -12.17 11.41 -14.34
N GLN A 73 -12.07 10.10 -14.18
CA GLN A 73 -12.35 9.10 -15.21
C GLN A 73 -13.05 7.89 -14.58
N VAL A 74 -13.78 7.14 -15.39
CA VAL A 74 -14.42 5.88 -14.99
C VAL A 74 -14.05 4.80 -16.01
N ILE A 75 -13.45 3.70 -15.53
CA ILE A 75 -12.99 2.60 -16.37
C ILE A 75 -13.62 1.29 -15.91
N SER A 76 -14.14 0.53 -16.88
CA SER A 76 -14.88 -0.71 -16.70
C SER A 76 -14.50 -1.68 -17.82
N ARG A 77 -14.85 -2.95 -17.68
CA ARG A 77 -14.77 -3.93 -18.78
C ARG A 77 -15.43 -3.50 -20.10
N ASN A 78 -16.43 -2.59 -20.05
CA ASN A 78 -17.13 -2.05 -21.22
C ASN A 78 -16.51 -0.73 -21.75
N SER A 79 -15.40 -0.25 -21.18
CA SER A 79 -14.76 0.99 -21.63
C SER A 79 -13.93 0.74 -22.91
N PRO A 80 -13.86 1.70 -23.85
CA PRO A 80 -13.19 1.49 -25.14
C PRO A 80 -11.74 1.04 -25.01
N GLY A 81 -11.39 -0.09 -25.63
CA GLY A 81 -10.05 -0.65 -25.63
C GLY A 81 -9.71 -1.52 -24.40
N VAL A 82 -10.59 -1.61 -23.41
CA VAL A 82 -10.46 -2.59 -22.31
C VAL A 82 -10.94 -3.97 -22.80
N PRO A 83 -10.21 -5.06 -22.55
CA PRO A 83 -10.59 -6.40 -23.01
C PRO A 83 -11.73 -7.02 -22.18
N GLY A 84 -12.59 -7.75 -22.87
CA GLY A 84 -13.75 -8.46 -22.30
C GLY A 84 -15.06 -7.70 -22.48
N ARG A 85 -15.96 -7.86 -21.51
CA ARG A 85 -17.20 -7.08 -21.33
C ARG A 85 -17.63 -7.19 -19.86
N ALA A 86 -18.52 -6.31 -19.41
CA ALA A 86 -19.14 -6.42 -18.11
C ALA A 86 -20.00 -7.69 -18.02
N GLU A 87 -19.92 -8.39 -16.89
CA GLU A 87 -20.72 -9.58 -16.58
C GLU A 87 -21.26 -9.47 -15.14
N PRO A 88 -22.43 -10.06 -14.82
CA PRO A 88 -22.94 -10.12 -13.45
C PRO A 88 -21.88 -10.62 -12.47
N ASP A 89 -21.73 -9.93 -11.35
CA ASP A 89 -20.85 -10.29 -10.23
C ASP A 89 -19.35 -10.39 -10.59
N GLY A 90 -18.95 -9.92 -11.79
CA GLY A 90 -17.58 -9.91 -12.29
C GLY A 90 -16.59 -9.02 -11.51
N SER A 91 -17.05 -8.11 -10.66
CA SER A 91 -16.26 -7.44 -9.62
C SER A 91 -14.96 -6.76 -10.10
N PHE A 92 -14.95 -6.17 -11.31
CA PHE A 92 -13.80 -5.44 -11.84
C PHE A 92 -13.44 -4.23 -10.96
N GLY A 93 -12.22 -4.19 -10.44
CA GLY A 93 -11.81 -3.24 -9.39
C GLY A 93 -11.90 -3.81 -7.97
N TRP A 94 -11.99 -5.14 -7.80
CA TRP A 94 -11.91 -5.81 -6.49
C TRP A 94 -10.54 -5.64 -5.82
N ASP A 95 -9.47 -5.68 -6.62
CA ASP A 95 -8.11 -5.34 -6.23
C ASP A 95 -7.46 -4.51 -7.36
N THR A 96 -6.49 -3.65 -7.02
CA THR A 96 -5.87 -2.70 -7.94
C THR A 96 -4.42 -2.39 -7.58
N THR A 97 -3.47 -2.77 -8.45
CA THR A 97 -2.03 -2.60 -8.25
C THR A 97 -1.47 -1.58 -9.25
N PRO A 98 -0.93 -0.43 -8.80
CA PRO A 98 -0.31 0.56 -9.68
C PRO A 98 1.15 0.22 -9.99
N GLY A 99 1.69 0.70 -11.11
CA GLY A 99 3.12 0.63 -11.43
C GLY A 99 3.43 0.86 -12.91
N ASP A 100 4.61 1.40 -13.26
CA ASP A 100 5.06 1.49 -14.67
C ASP A 100 5.55 0.12 -15.16
N LEU A 101 4.69 -0.62 -15.85
CA LEU A 101 4.94 -2.02 -16.22
C LEU A 101 5.59 -2.17 -17.59
N ASP A 102 5.41 -1.22 -18.52
CA ASP A 102 6.05 -1.26 -19.84
C ASP A 102 7.26 -0.32 -20.03
N ARG A 103 7.64 0.42 -18.96
CA ARG A 103 8.71 1.42 -18.90
C ARG A 103 8.56 2.52 -19.95
N ASP A 104 7.38 3.13 -20.01
CA ASP A 104 7.14 4.36 -20.80
C ASP A 104 7.14 5.65 -19.97
N GLY A 105 7.27 5.56 -18.63
CA GLY A 105 7.38 6.70 -17.72
C GLY A 105 6.05 7.23 -17.21
N TYR A 106 4.96 6.47 -17.37
CA TYR A 106 3.66 6.72 -16.78
C TYR A 106 3.29 5.53 -15.90
N THR A 107 2.54 5.75 -14.81
CA THR A 107 2.03 4.64 -14.01
C THR A 107 0.94 3.91 -14.81
N ASP A 108 0.97 2.57 -14.83
CA ASP A 108 -0.13 1.72 -15.26
C ASP A 108 -0.99 1.28 -14.06
N LEU A 109 -2.16 0.69 -14.32
CA LEU A 109 -3.00 0.10 -13.27
C LEU A 109 -3.43 -1.32 -13.63
N VAL A 110 -2.92 -2.31 -12.89
CA VAL A 110 -3.50 -3.65 -12.88
C VAL A 110 -4.85 -3.58 -12.16
N VAL A 111 -5.89 -4.15 -12.78
CA VAL A 111 -7.23 -4.24 -12.18
C VAL A 111 -7.72 -5.68 -12.17
N SER A 112 -7.98 -6.20 -10.98
CA SER A 112 -8.53 -7.53 -10.73
C SER A 112 -10.04 -7.59 -10.92
N GLY A 113 -10.55 -8.80 -11.16
CA GLY A 113 -11.96 -9.10 -11.37
C GLY A 113 -12.19 -9.92 -12.64
N GLY A 114 -13.32 -10.64 -12.69
CA GLY A 114 -13.65 -11.58 -13.75
C GLY A 114 -13.54 -11.00 -15.18
N PRO A 115 -13.06 -11.79 -16.15
CA PRO A 115 -12.58 -13.17 -16.03
C PRO A 115 -11.10 -13.32 -15.59
N GLY A 116 -10.40 -12.25 -15.21
CA GLY A 116 -8.97 -12.30 -14.84
C GLY A 116 -8.29 -10.91 -14.91
N PRO A 117 -7.09 -10.74 -14.33
CA PRO A 117 -6.45 -9.43 -14.21
C PRO A 117 -6.23 -8.72 -15.56
N THR A 118 -6.21 -7.39 -15.53
CA THR A 118 -6.10 -6.57 -16.73
C THR A 118 -5.37 -5.27 -16.43
N VAL A 119 -4.24 -5.06 -17.11
CA VAL A 119 -3.52 -3.78 -17.08
C VAL A 119 -4.32 -2.75 -17.86
N LEU A 120 -4.49 -1.56 -17.28
CA LEU A 120 -4.93 -0.34 -17.93
C LEU A 120 -3.68 0.54 -18.10
N TRP A 121 -3.40 0.97 -19.32
CA TRP A 121 -2.08 1.57 -19.61
C TRP A 121 -2.05 3.08 -19.39
N GLY A 122 -0.99 3.57 -18.76
CA GLY A 122 -0.69 4.98 -18.54
C GLY A 122 -0.47 5.78 -19.83
N GLY A 123 -0.37 7.10 -19.67
CA GLY A 123 -0.02 8.02 -20.75
C GLY A 123 -0.54 9.44 -20.50
N PRO A 124 -0.19 10.44 -21.34
CA PRO A 124 -0.35 11.88 -21.08
C PRO A 124 -1.80 12.44 -21.16
N ARG A 125 -2.79 11.61 -20.82
CA ARG A 125 -4.19 11.96 -20.53
C ARG A 125 -4.80 11.06 -19.43
N GLY A 126 -3.98 10.28 -18.75
CA GLY A 126 -4.38 9.21 -17.86
C GLY A 126 -4.68 7.89 -18.58
N LEU A 127 -5.05 6.90 -17.79
CA LEU A 127 -5.26 5.50 -18.20
C LEU A 127 -6.08 5.33 -19.49
N SER A 128 -5.57 4.56 -20.46
CA SER A 128 -6.23 4.36 -21.75
C SER A 128 -6.01 2.97 -22.37
N GLY A 129 -7.09 2.40 -22.90
CA GLY A 129 -7.11 1.00 -23.36
C GLY A 129 -6.90 0.01 -22.21
N GLY A 130 -6.46 -1.19 -22.54
CA GLY A 130 -6.04 -2.19 -21.56
C GLY A 130 -5.62 -3.51 -22.19
N THR A 131 -5.13 -4.44 -21.38
CA THR A 131 -4.61 -5.73 -21.82
C THR A 131 -4.77 -6.76 -20.71
N ALA A 132 -5.39 -7.90 -21.04
CA ALA A 132 -5.52 -9.01 -20.11
C ALA A 132 -4.17 -9.72 -19.99
N ILE A 133 -3.82 -10.11 -18.77
CA ILE A 133 -2.57 -10.77 -18.42
C ILE A 133 -2.87 -12.10 -17.72
N ASP A 134 -1.97 -13.06 -17.88
CA ASP A 134 -2.16 -14.45 -17.41
C ASP A 134 -1.17 -14.71 -16.26
N VAL A 135 -1.56 -14.28 -15.07
CA VAL A 135 -0.74 -14.31 -13.82
C VAL A 135 -1.51 -14.92 -12.64
N GLY A 136 -2.55 -15.71 -12.93
CA GLY A 136 -3.52 -16.18 -11.93
C GLY A 136 -4.50 -15.08 -11.51
N GLY A 137 -4.89 -15.09 -10.24
CA GLY A 137 -5.77 -14.09 -9.62
C GLY A 137 -5.44 -13.88 -8.13
N GLY A 138 -6.37 -13.24 -7.40
CA GLY A 138 -6.13 -12.83 -6.01
C GLY A 138 -5.54 -11.42 -5.91
N ARG A 139 -5.01 -11.05 -4.74
CA ARG A 139 -4.25 -9.79 -4.59
C ARG A 139 -2.95 -9.87 -5.39
N MET A 140 -2.50 -8.75 -5.95
CA MET A 140 -1.18 -8.64 -6.59
C MET A 140 -0.38 -7.44 -6.07
N VAL A 141 0.95 -7.58 -6.10
CA VAL A 141 1.91 -6.53 -5.76
C VAL A 141 2.99 -6.42 -6.83
N THR A 142 3.54 -5.24 -6.98
CA THR A 142 4.62 -4.90 -7.91
C THR A 142 5.93 -4.66 -7.16
N GLY A 143 7.06 -5.06 -7.77
CA GLY A 143 8.41 -4.88 -7.26
C GLY A 143 9.47 -5.38 -8.25
N ASP A 144 10.74 -5.07 -8.06
CA ASP A 144 11.85 -5.62 -8.85
C ASP A 144 12.35 -6.93 -8.21
N PHE A 145 11.65 -8.04 -8.46
CA PHE A 145 11.92 -9.33 -7.78
C PHE A 145 13.09 -10.13 -8.38
N ASP A 146 13.70 -9.67 -9.49
CA ASP A 146 14.96 -10.22 -10.02
C ASP A 146 16.14 -9.25 -10.22
N GLY A 147 15.95 -7.97 -9.89
CA GLY A 147 17.03 -6.97 -9.78
C GLY A 147 17.54 -6.46 -11.13
N ASP A 148 16.74 -6.57 -12.20
CA ASP A 148 17.10 -6.08 -13.54
C ASP A 148 16.77 -4.58 -13.74
N GLY A 149 16.08 -3.95 -12.78
CA GLY A 149 15.65 -2.55 -12.80
C GLY A 149 14.28 -2.34 -13.46
N HIS A 150 13.47 -3.40 -13.58
CA HIS A 150 12.08 -3.33 -14.02
C HIS A 150 11.10 -3.54 -12.87
N LEU A 151 9.82 -3.34 -13.18
CA LEU A 151 8.74 -3.64 -12.27
C LEU A 151 8.08 -4.94 -12.72
N ASP A 152 8.23 -5.97 -11.90
CA ASP A 152 7.53 -7.23 -12.04
C ASP A 152 6.13 -7.12 -11.44
N LEU A 153 5.29 -8.12 -11.71
CA LEU A 153 3.99 -8.29 -11.07
C LEU A 153 3.89 -9.68 -10.44
N ALA A 154 3.76 -9.73 -9.11
CA ALA A 154 3.55 -10.95 -8.35
C ALA A 154 2.07 -11.12 -7.96
N SER A 155 1.54 -12.32 -8.18
CA SER A 155 0.32 -12.85 -7.55
C SER A 155 0.69 -13.87 -6.47
N GLN A 156 -0.29 -14.61 -5.96
CA GLN A 156 -0.05 -15.72 -5.01
C GLN A 156 0.51 -16.99 -5.69
N GLU A 157 0.47 -17.05 -7.04
CA GLU A 157 0.79 -18.24 -7.84
C GLU A 157 1.94 -18.00 -8.84
N THR A 158 2.20 -16.74 -9.24
CA THR A 158 3.07 -16.42 -10.38
C THR A 158 3.69 -15.03 -10.25
N VAL A 159 4.98 -14.91 -10.62
CA VAL A 159 5.63 -13.63 -10.95
C VAL A 159 5.75 -13.51 -12.46
N ALA A 160 5.23 -12.40 -13.01
CA ALA A 160 5.47 -11.97 -14.38
C ALA A 160 6.55 -10.89 -14.37
N HIS A 161 7.73 -11.22 -14.88
CA HIS A 161 8.90 -10.36 -14.81
C HIS A 161 8.91 -9.29 -15.92
N GLY A 162 9.33 -8.08 -15.57
CA GLY A 162 9.22 -6.88 -16.40
C GLY A 162 10.14 -6.88 -17.64
N PRO A 163 9.85 -6.04 -18.65
CA PRO A 163 8.66 -5.22 -18.80
C PRO A 163 7.48 -6.06 -19.28
N ILE A 164 6.30 -5.83 -18.73
CA ILE A 164 5.05 -6.41 -19.23
C ILE A 164 4.56 -5.54 -20.38
N THR A 165 4.71 -6.03 -21.61
CA THR A 165 4.36 -5.27 -22.82
C THR A 165 2.85 -5.02 -22.95
N ARG A 166 2.44 -3.96 -23.70
CA ARG A 166 1.03 -3.70 -24.13
C ARG A 166 0.41 -4.75 -25.09
N ARG A 167 0.89 -6.00 -25.01
CA ARG A 167 0.34 -7.21 -25.64
C ARG A 167 0.16 -8.37 -24.64
N GLY A 168 0.49 -8.17 -23.36
CA GLY A 168 0.33 -9.15 -22.29
C GLY A 168 1.52 -10.10 -22.14
N GLY A 169 2.62 -9.86 -22.87
CA GLY A 169 3.85 -10.63 -22.75
C GLY A 169 4.81 -9.96 -21.76
N ALA A 170 5.10 -10.64 -20.66
CA ALA A 170 6.22 -10.40 -19.76
C ALA A 170 7.56 -10.85 -20.41
N ALA A 171 8.70 -10.47 -19.83
CA ALA A 171 10.01 -10.96 -20.27
C ALA A 171 10.25 -12.42 -19.86
N ARG A 172 9.82 -12.77 -18.65
CA ARG A 172 9.88 -14.11 -18.04
C ARG A 172 8.62 -14.31 -17.18
N THR A 173 8.26 -15.56 -16.93
CA THR A 173 7.20 -15.92 -15.99
C THR A 173 7.71 -17.06 -15.11
N THR A 174 7.50 -16.94 -13.79
CA THR A 174 7.98 -17.90 -12.79
C THR A 174 6.82 -18.28 -11.89
N GLU A 175 6.50 -19.58 -11.81
CA GLU A 175 5.55 -20.10 -10.82
C GLU A 175 6.14 -19.96 -9.41
N ILE A 176 5.36 -19.48 -8.44
CA ILE A 176 5.78 -19.39 -7.04
C ILE A 176 4.79 -20.13 -6.14
N THR A 177 5.15 -20.28 -4.86
CA THR A 177 4.21 -20.78 -3.86
C THR A 177 4.38 -20.05 -2.55
N LEU A 178 3.26 -19.73 -1.91
CA LEU A 178 3.21 -19.22 -0.54
C LEU A 178 3.08 -20.35 0.50
N LYS A 179 3.22 -21.63 0.07
CA LYS A 179 3.28 -22.79 0.97
C LYS A 179 4.69 -22.97 1.52
N THR A 180 4.87 -22.86 2.84
CA THR A 180 6.15 -23.14 3.51
C THR A 180 6.22 -24.55 4.09
N ARG A 181 7.40 -25.18 4.07
CA ARG A 181 7.63 -26.51 4.67
C ARG A 181 7.68 -26.48 6.21
N GLU A 182 7.66 -25.31 6.82
CA GLU A 182 7.78 -25.15 8.29
C GLU A 182 6.48 -25.45 9.04
N HIS A 183 5.33 -25.35 8.36
CA HIS A 183 4.07 -25.91 8.81
C HIS A 183 3.70 -27.02 7.83
N PRO A 184 4.28 -28.23 7.97
CA PRO A 184 3.90 -29.37 7.15
C PRO A 184 2.49 -29.79 7.55
N VAL A 185 1.58 -29.69 6.58
CA VAL A 185 0.22 -30.23 6.64
C VAL A 185 0.13 -31.33 5.54
N ASP A 186 -0.85 -32.21 5.57
CA ASP A 186 -0.73 -33.56 4.97
C ASP A 186 -1.12 -33.57 3.48
N GLU A 187 -0.22 -33.98 2.58
CA GLU A 187 -0.33 -33.78 1.12
C GLU A 187 -1.58 -34.42 0.46
N ASP A 188 -2.28 -35.31 1.17
CA ASP A 188 -3.55 -35.93 0.74
C ASP A 188 -4.82 -35.12 1.12
N GLU A 189 -4.73 -34.09 1.96
CA GLU A 189 -5.85 -33.19 2.31
C GLU A 189 -5.66 -31.79 1.66
N LEU A 190 -6.76 -31.18 1.18
CA LEU A 190 -6.69 -30.01 0.29
C LEU A 190 -6.52 -28.68 1.05
N GLU A 191 -5.31 -28.42 1.51
CA GLU A 191 -5.02 -27.22 2.31
C GLU A 191 -4.93 -25.94 1.47
N VAL A 192 -5.75 -24.96 1.85
CA VAL A 192 -5.62 -23.57 1.44
C VAL A 192 -4.88 -22.81 2.54
N TRP A 193 -3.99 -21.91 2.14
CA TRP A 193 -3.54 -20.86 3.03
C TRP A 193 -4.34 -19.63 2.62
N GLU A 194 -5.18 -19.08 3.50
CA GLU A 194 -5.76 -17.77 3.24
C GLU A 194 -4.63 -16.75 3.33
N THR A 195 -4.05 -16.44 2.17
CA THR A 195 -3.14 -15.31 2.01
C THR A 195 -3.99 -14.06 2.01
N PHE A 196 -3.94 -13.29 3.08
CA PHE A 196 -4.74 -12.07 3.21
C PHE A 196 -4.17 -10.96 2.36
N ASP A 197 -2.88 -10.65 2.47
CA ASP A 197 -2.26 -9.49 1.82
C ASP A 197 -0.82 -9.75 1.37
N LEU A 198 -0.36 -8.96 0.39
CA LEU A 198 0.98 -8.98 -0.18
C LEU A 198 1.62 -7.59 -0.10
N ALA A 199 2.92 -7.54 0.20
CA ALA A 199 3.72 -6.32 0.15
C ALA A 199 5.11 -6.61 -0.44
N ALA A 200 5.76 -5.59 -1.00
CA ALA A 200 7.07 -5.72 -1.65
C ALA A 200 8.01 -4.56 -1.27
N GLY A 201 9.30 -4.85 -1.13
CA GLY A 201 10.33 -3.86 -0.82
C GLY A 201 11.65 -4.53 -0.45
N ASP A 202 12.72 -3.74 -0.39
CA ASP A 202 14.10 -4.18 -0.17
C ASP A 202 14.38 -4.41 1.32
N VAL A 203 13.63 -5.33 1.94
CA VAL A 203 13.69 -5.59 3.41
C VAL A 203 14.95 -6.34 3.84
N ASN A 204 15.81 -6.69 2.88
CA ASN A 204 17.13 -7.25 3.12
C ASN A 204 18.32 -6.34 2.75
N GLY A 205 18.08 -5.19 2.10
CA GLY A 205 19.10 -4.19 1.79
C GLY A 205 20.12 -4.63 0.74
N ASP A 206 19.73 -5.50 -0.20
CA ASP A 206 20.59 -5.93 -1.32
C ASP A 206 20.24 -5.30 -2.68
N GLY A 207 19.21 -4.46 -2.72
CA GLY A 207 18.80 -3.72 -3.92
C GLY A 207 17.85 -4.49 -4.84
N ILE A 208 17.27 -5.58 -4.36
CA ILE A 208 16.24 -6.39 -5.04
C ILE A 208 15.02 -6.42 -4.11
N ASP A 209 13.81 -6.23 -4.65
CA ASP A 209 12.62 -6.26 -3.82
C ASP A 209 12.33 -7.70 -3.36
N ASP A 210 11.97 -7.85 -2.09
CA ASP A 210 11.51 -9.08 -1.47
C ASP A 210 9.97 -9.13 -1.50
N LEU A 211 9.37 -10.34 -1.52
CA LEU A 211 7.92 -10.52 -1.39
C LEU A 211 7.55 -10.94 0.04
N LEU A 212 6.67 -10.15 0.66
CA LEU A 212 6.09 -10.39 1.98
C LEU A 212 4.61 -10.78 1.83
N ALA A 213 4.14 -11.73 2.62
CA ALA A 213 2.74 -12.14 2.60
C ALA A 213 2.19 -12.45 4.00
N THR A 214 0.99 -11.96 4.33
CA THR A 214 0.24 -12.43 5.51
C THR A 214 -0.57 -13.65 5.14
N ALA A 215 -0.42 -14.74 5.88
CA ALA A 215 -1.12 -15.99 5.63
C ALA A 215 -1.66 -16.62 6.92
N TRP A 216 -2.69 -17.44 6.79
CA TRP A 216 -3.28 -18.24 7.88
C TRP A 216 -3.67 -19.62 7.35
N VAL A 217 -3.40 -20.66 8.12
CA VAL A 217 -3.75 -22.05 7.81
C VAL A 217 -5.28 -22.22 7.88
N ASP A 218 -5.90 -22.57 6.75
CA ASP A 218 -7.27 -23.09 6.69
C ASP A 218 -7.25 -24.63 6.68
N TYR A 219 -8.09 -25.25 7.49
CA TYR A 219 -8.28 -26.70 7.56
C TYR A 219 -9.77 -27.04 7.45
N ASP A 220 -10.19 -27.54 6.28
CA ASP A 220 -11.59 -27.85 5.92
C ASP A 220 -12.59 -26.68 6.15
N GLY A 221 -12.13 -25.43 6.01
CA GLY A 221 -12.93 -24.23 6.23
C GLY A 221 -12.92 -23.71 7.67
N GLU A 222 -12.04 -24.23 8.54
CA GLU A 222 -11.77 -23.71 9.89
C GLU A 222 -10.34 -23.15 9.99
N MET A 223 -10.20 -21.85 10.27
CA MET A 223 -8.89 -21.19 10.41
C MET A 223 -8.18 -21.64 11.69
N VAL A 224 -7.05 -22.34 11.56
CA VAL A 224 -6.32 -22.95 12.67
C VAL A 224 -5.17 -22.06 13.17
N GLY A 225 -5.04 -21.92 14.48
CA GLY A 225 -3.91 -21.20 15.09
C GLY A 225 -4.07 -19.68 15.03
N THR A 226 -3.10 -19.00 14.41
CA THR A 226 -3.09 -17.54 14.22
C THR A 226 -2.43 -17.18 12.88
N PRO A 227 -2.82 -16.07 12.23
CA PRO A 227 -2.13 -15.60 11.03
C PRO A 227 -0.68 -15.22 11.35
N PHE A 228 0.19 -15.27 10.34
CA PHE A 228 1.63 -15.11 10.45
C PHE A 228 2.23 -14.48 9.18
N LEU A 229 3.48 -14.04 9.26
CA LEU A 229 4.22 -13.40 8.15
C LEU A 229 5.12 -14.40 7.39
N LEU A 230 4.98 -14.46 6.07
CA LEU A 230 5.92 -15.07 5.13
C LEU A 230 6.89 -14.04 4.56
N TYR A 231 8.10 -14.52 4.27
CA TYR A 231 9.18 -13.79 3.59
C TYR A 231 9.75 -14.68 2.48
N LEU A 232 9.65 -14.20 1.23
CA LEU A 232 10.30 -14.77 0.04
C LEU A 232 11.35 -13.76 -0.43
N ARG A 233 12.62 -14.17 -0.46
CA ARG A 233 13.72 -13.26 -0.81
C ARG A 233 13.82 -13.04 -2.33
N GLY A 234 13.96 -11.79 -2.77
CA GLY A 234 14.35 -11.42 -4.14
C GLY A 234 15.78 -11.88 -4.47
N THR A 235 16.00 -12.38 -5.68
CA THR A 235 17.34 -12.80 -6.15
C THR A 235 17.44 -12.64 -7.66
N PRO A 236 18.65 -12.62 -8.26
CA PRO A 236 18.83 -12.57 -9.72
C PRO A 236 18.23 -13.74 -10.53
N ASP A 237 17.70 -14.78 -9.88
CA ASP A 237 16.93 -15.86 -10.51
C ASP A 237 15.41 -15.74 -10.25
N GLY A 238 14.95 -14.69 -9.54
CA GLY A 238 13.58 -14.48 -9.02
C GLY A 238 13.45 -14.81 -7.52
N LEU A 239 12.21 -14.88 -7.04
CA LEU A 239 11.90 -15.14 -5.62
C LEU A 239 12.37 -16.53 -5.14
N ALA A 240 12.96 -16.57 -3.95
CA ALA A 240 13.39 -17.78 -3.24
C ALA A 240 12.25 -18.49 -2.48
N GLU A 241 12.51 -19.72 -1.99
CA GLU A 241 11.54 -20.49 -1.20
C GLU A 241 11.04 -19.72 0.05
N PRO A 242 9.73 -19.77 0.37
CA PRO A 242 9.13 -19.02 1.48
C PRO A 242 9.55 -19.53 2.86
N LYS A 243 9.82 -18.57 3.76
CA LYS A 243 10.11 -18.80 5.18
C LYS A 243 9.06 -18.09 6.03
N THR A 244 8.68 -18.65 7.18
CA THR A 244 7.89 -17.90 8.16
C THR A 244 8.82 -17.04 9.02
N VAL A 245 8.55 -15.74 9.12
CA VAL A 245 9.26 -14.86 10.03
C VAL A 245 8.99 -15.30 11.48
N LYS A 246 10.03 -15.44 12.30
CA LYS A 246 9.92 -15.94 13.68
C LYS A 246 10.11 -14.82 14.69
N LYS A 247 9.61 -15.00 15.91
CA LYS A 247 9.97 -14.23 17.11
C LYS A 247 11.14 -14.89 17.84
N THR A 248 11.74 -14.12 18.75
CA THR A 248 12.65 -14.63 19.79
C THR A 248 12.10 -15.93 20.40
N ALA A 249 12.97 -16.95 20.48
CA ALA A 249 12.66 -18.34 20.84
C ALA A 249 11.91 -19.19 19.78
N GLY A 250 11.91 -18.79 18.51
CA GLY A 250 11.63 -19.67 17.36
C GLY A 250 10.15 -20.01 17.14
N LYS A 251 9.24 -19.22 17.70
CA LYS A 251 7.80 -19.25 17.36
C LYS A 251 7.51 -18.31 16.21
N ASP A 252 6.42 -18.51 15.50
CA ASP A 252 6.04 -17.64 14.39
C ASP A 252 5.71 -16.21 14.83
N LEU A 253 6.08 -15.24 14.01
CA LEU A 253 5.59 -13.88 14.11
C LEU A 253 4.11 -13.89 13.71
N ARG A 254 3.23 -13.89 14.72
CA ARG A 254 1.84 -13.50 14.51
C ARG A 254 1.80 -12.08 13.92
N ALA A 255 1.30 -12.00 12.70
CA ALA A 255 0.99 -10.81 11.92
C ALA A 255 -0.43 -11.01 11.35
N GLY A 256 -1.20 -9.95 11.12
CA GLY A 256 -2.64 -10.08 10.86
C GLY A 256 -3.04 -10.22 9.39
N GLN A 257 -3.74 -9.21 8.86
CA GLN A 257 -4.40 -9.28 7.55
C GLN A 257 -3.96 -8.22 6.53
N GLU A 258 -3.17 -7.24 6.94
CA GLU A 258 -2.77 -6.10 6.10
C GLU A 258 -1.27 -5.83 6.30
N LEU A 259 -0.58 -5.46 5.22
CA LEU A 259 0.85 -5.17 5.17
C LEU A 259 1.14 -3.79 4.55
N ALA A 260 2.30 -3.26 4.90
CA ALA A 260 2.99 -2.22 4.15
C ALA A 260 4.50 -2.36 4.35
N THR A 261 5.27 -1.87 3.39
CA THR A 261 6.74 -1.94 3.34
C THR A 261 7.31 -0.57 3.00
N GLY A 262 8.47 -0.25 3.57
CA GLY A 262 9.18 1.01 3.39
C GLY A 262 10.11 1.27 4.57
N ASP A 263 11.16 2.07 4.39
CA ASP A 263 12.06 2.54 5.46
C ASP A 263 11.29 3.33 6.55
N LEU A 264 11.16 2.78 7.76
CA LEU A 264 10.42 3.38 8.89
C LEU A 264 11.32 3.78 10.08
N ASP A 265 12.63 3.56 9.99
CA ASP A 265 13.61 4.01 10.98
C ASP A 265 14.78 4.86 10.44
N GLY A 266 14.92 4.97 9.12
CA GLY A 266 15.86 5.84 8.43
C GLY A 266 17.24 5.24 8.19
N ASP A 267 17.40 3.91 8.30
CA ASP A 267 18.68 3.23 8.01
C ASP A 267 18.91 2.96 6.50
N GLY A 268 17.85 3.02 5.68
CA GLY A 268 17.87 2.83 4.23
C GLY A 268 17.51 1.42 3.74
N ILE A 269 17.12 0.51 4.63
CA ILE A 269 16.49 -0.79 4.34
C ILE A 269 14.98 -0.66 4.57
N ASP A 270 14.15 -1.38 3.81
CA ASP A 270 12.69 -1.32 4.03
C ASP A 270 12.26 -2.15 5.25
N ASP A 271 11.38 -1.60 6.07
CA ASP A 271 10.76 -2.28 7.23
C ASP A 271 9.43 -2.93 6.84
N VAL A 272 8.94 -3.88 7.66
CA VAL A 272 7.61 -4.49 7.50
C VAL A 272 6.64 -3.97 8.56
N LEU A 273 5.66 -3.17 8.15
CA LEU A 273 4.50 -2.79 8.96
C LEU A 273 3.36 -3.79 8.73
N PHE A 274 2.78 -4.36 9.79
CA PHE A 274 1.63 -5.26 9.71
C PHE A 274 0.49 -4.86 10.65
N GLY A 275 -0.76 -5.11 10.24
CA GLY A 275 -1.97 -4.85 11.03
C GLY A 275 -2.63 -6.12 11.55
N ASP A 276 -2.77 -6.27 12.87
CA ASP A 276 -3.41 -7.40 13.55
C ASP A 276 -4.69 -6.97 14.29
N VAL A 277 -5.79 -7.02 13.56
CA VAL A 277 -7.15 -6.73 14.05
C VAL A 277 -7.74 -7.81 14.96
N TYR A 278 -7.11 -8.99 15.03
CA TYR A 278 -7.57 -10.12 15.86
C TYR A 278 -7.04 -10.06 17.30
N ASP A 279 -6.36 -8.98 17.69
CA ASP A 279 -5.89 -8.80 19.07
C ASP A 279 -7.04 -8.38 19.99
N VAL A 280 -7.17 -9.06 21.13
CA VAL A 280 -8.28 -8.90 22.08
C VAL A 280 -8.34 -7.51 22.72
N ASP A 281 -7.25 -6.74 22.66
CA ASP A 281 -7.17 -5.36 23.13
C ASP A 281 -7.72 -4.31 22.11
N GLY A 282 -8.34 -4.75 21.00
CA GLY A 282 -8.91 -3.87 19.97
C GLY A 282 -8.08 -3.76 18.68
N GLY A 283 -7.06 -4.60 18.53
CA GLY A 283 -6.10 -4.59 17.42
C GLY A 283 -4.77 -3.92 17.77
N HIS A 284 -3.72 -4.23 17.01
CA HIS A 284 -2.42 -3.57 17.07
C HIS A 284 -1.78 -3.48 15.68
N VAL A 285 -0.76 -2.62 15.52
CA VAL A 285 0.21 -2.78 14.43
C VAL A 285 1.55 -3.21 14.98
N GLY A 286 2.33 -3.95 14.20
CA GLY A 286 3.72 -4.25 14.49
C GLY A 286 4.63 -3.77 13.38
N VAL A 287 5.81 -3.28 13.74
CA VAL A 287 6.92 -2.98 12.82
C VAL A 287 7.98 -4.05 13.04
N VAL A 288 8.44 -4.70 11.97
CA VAL A 288 9.60 -5.59 11.97
C VAL A 288 10.72 -4.86 11.22
N PRO A 289 11.84 -4.55 11.87
CA PRO A 289 12.95 -3.91 11.19
C PRO A 289 13.51 -4.77 10.03
N GLY A 290 13.88 -4.10 8.94
CA GLY A 290 14.71 -4.65 7.89
C GLY A 290 16.12 -4.99 8.41
N SER A 291 16.84 -5.85 7.70
CA SER A 291 18.26 -6.09 8.00
C SER A 291 18.97 -6.81 6.86
N ALA A 292 20.31 -6.80 6.82
CA ALA A 292 21.11 -7.64 5.90
C ALA A 292 20.87 -9.17 5.99
N SER A 293 19.98 -9.62 6.88
CA SER A 293 19.49 -11.01 7.04
C SER A 293 18.08 -11.24 6.47
N GLY A 294 17.37 -10.17 6.08
CA GLY A 294 15.91 -10.09 6.05
C GLY A 294 15.30 -9.78 7.43
N PRO A 295 13.97 -9.70 7.55
CA PRO A 295 13.26 -9.32 8.78
C PRO A 295 13.30 -10.43 9.85
N ASP A 296 13.67 -10.07 11.09
CA ASP A 296 13.55 -10.94 12.29
C ASP A 296 12.46 -10.40 13.22
N GLY A 297 11.37 -11.17 13.37
CA GLY A 297 10.27 -10.85 14.28
C GLY A 297 10.63 -10.92 15.77
N GLY A 298 11.88 -11.26 16.10
CA GLY A 298 12.48 -11.12 17.42
C GLY A 298 12.68 -9.67 17.85
N ASP A 299 12.93 -8.77 16.90
CA ASP A 299 13.10 -7.32 17.12
C ASP A 299 11.81 -6.51 16.85
N ALA A 300 10.70 -7.20 16.53
CA ALA A 300 9.43 -6.57 16.19
C ALA A 300 8.83 -5.72 17.31
N THR A 301 8.62 -4.43 17.04
CA THR A 301 7.99 -3.45 17.94
C THR A 301 6.48 -3.42 17.74
N VAL A 302 5.71 -3.54 18.83
CA VAL A 302 4.23 -3.55 18.79
C VAL A 302 3.66 -2.22 19.27
N ILE A 303 2.93 -1.53 18.39
CA ILE A 303 2.25 -0.26 18.65
C ILE A 303 0.75 -0.53 18.83
N ARG A 304 0.24 -0.24 20.03
CA ARG A 304 -1.18 -0.38 20.39
C ARG A 304 -1.89 0.97 20.38
N PRO A 305 -3.19 1.03 20.07
CA PRO A 305 -3.96 2.27 20.09
C PRO A 305 -3.88 2.97 21.46
N ARG A 306 -3.50 4.25 21.45
CA ARG A 306 -3.55 5.15 22.62
C ARG A 306 -4.39 6.38 22.32
N ALA A 307 -5.68 6.15 22.06
CA ALA A 307 -6.72 7.14 21.82
C ALA A 307 -6.49 8.52 22.51
N PRO A 308 -5.96 9.55 21.80
CA PRO A 308 -5.58 10.83 22.43
C PRO A 308 -6.75 11.63 23.01
N ARG A 309 -7.98 11.24 22.67
CA ARG A 309 -9.24 11.86 23.11
C ARG A 309 -10.16 10.88 23.85
N GLY A 310 -9.64 9.72 24.26
CA GLY A 310 -10.42 8.62 24.82
C GLY A 310 -11.30 7.91 23.79
N GLY A 311 -12.19 7.06 24.29
CA GLY A 311 -12.88 6.05 23.50
C GLY A 311 -12.14 4.70 23.53
N GLU A 312 -12.63 3.75 22.74
CA GLU A 312 -12.01 2.44 22.50
C GLU A 312 -11.85 2.28 20.99
N ASP A 313 -10.61 2.08 20.55
CA ASP A 313 -10.31 1.71 19.16
C ASP A 313 -10.61 0.22 18.98
N MET A 314 -11.17 -0.14 17.83
CA MET A 314 -11.42 -1.52 17.43
C MET A 314 -11.11 -1.68 15.95
N ASP A 315 -10.51 -2.81 15.62
CA ASP A 315 -9.84 -3.09 14.35
C ASP A 315 -8.69 -2.09 14.07
N PHE A 316 -7.94 -1.69 15.11
CA PHE A 316 -6.72 -0.89 14.89
C PHE A 316 -5.71 -1.74 14.10
N GLY A 317 -5.34 -1.26 12.91
CA GLY A 317 -4.58 -2.03 11.92
C GLY A 317 -5.43 -2.61 10.78
N PHE A 318 -6.72 -2.25 10.63
CA PHE A 318 -7.58 -2.73 9.54
C PHE A 318 -7.19 -2.20 8.15
N ALA A 319 -6.43 -1.11 8.10
CA ALA A 319 -5.91 -0.56 6.86
C ALA A 319 -4.60 0.18 7.18
N LEU A 320 -3.64 0.09 6.26
CA LEU A 320 -2.34 0.75 6.36
C LEU A 320 -2.10 1.63 5.13
N ALA A 321 -1.31 2.68 5.31
CA ALA A 321 -0.69 3.46 4.24
C ALA A 321 0.56 4.17 4.78
N LEU A 322 1.58 4.30 3.94
CA LEU A 322 2.83 5.00 4.21
C LEU A 322 2.99 6.20 3.27
N GLY A 323 3.71 7.23 3.71
CA GLY A 323 4.09 8.40 2.91
C GLY A 323 4.51 9.56 3.81
N ASP A 324 5.32 10.50 3.31
CA ASP A 324 5.68 11.70 4.07
C ASP A 324 4.51 12.69 4.08
N ALA A 325 3.82 12.81 5.22
CA ALA A 325 2.65 13.67 5.38
C ALA A 325 2.94 15.01 6.09
N ASP A 326 4.22 15.35 6.35
CA ASP A 326 4.60 16.67 6.89
C ASP A 326 5.77 17.40 6.19
N GLY A 327 6.52 16.70 5.34
CA GLY A 327 7.53 17.25 4.45
C GLY A 327 8.92 17.32 5.09
N ASP A 328 9.21 16.48 6.07
CA ASP A 328 10.54 16.37 6.69
C ASP A 328 11.44 15.28 6.08
N GLY A 329 10.88 14.38 5.25
CA GLY A 329 11.58 13.36 4.48
C GLY A 329 11.51 11.94 5.03
N ASP A 330 10.97 11.76 6.25
CA ASP A 330 10.75 10.46 6.89
C ASP A 330 9.33 9.92 6.54
N LEU A 331 9.05 8.63 6.77
CA LEU A 331 7.71 8.06 6.50
C LEU A 331 6.74 8.22 7.70
N ASP A 332 5.59 8.84 7.44
CA ASP A 332 4.41 8.72 8.32
C ASP A 332 3.62 7.45 7.98
N ALA A 333 2.94 6.89 8.99
CA ALA A 333 2.06 5.73 8.85
C ALA A 333 0.62 6.05 9.26
N ALA A 334 -0.32 5.94 8.31
CA ALA A 334 -1.74 6.12 8.53
C ALA A 334 -2.46 4.79 8.77
N ILE A 335 -3.03 4.61 9.96
CA ILE A 335 -3.60 3.36 10.46
C ILE A 335 -5.11 3.49 10.63
N GLY A 336 -5.86 2.62 9.96
CA GLY A 336 -7.32 2.52 10.07
C GLY A 336 -7.79 1.79 11.32
N SER A 337 -8.94 2.24 11.85
CA SER A 337 -9.69 1.68 12.98
C SER A 337 -11.20 1.84 12.75
N PRO A 338 -11.82 1.13 11.79
CA PRO A 338 -13.19 1.39 11.34
C PRO A 338 -14.27 1.14 12.39
N ARG A 339 -14.00 0.31 13.41
CA ARG A 339 -14.93 0.06 14.53
C ARG A 339 -14.66 0.92 15.77
N ALA A 340 -13.76 1.91 15.71
CA ALA A 340 -13.47 2.80 16.84
C ALA A 340 -14.73 3.55 17.36
N GLN A 341 -14.84 3.66 18.68
CA GLN A 341 -15.97 4.25 19.42
C GLN A 341 -15.52 5.38 20.34
N MET A 342 -16.22 6.51 20.32
CA MET A 342 -15.95 7.65 21.21
C MET A 342 -16.70 7.57 22.55
N ASP A 343 -17.90 6.97 22.58
CA ASP A 343 -18.88 7.08 23.67
C ASP A 343 -19.45 5.73 24.15
N LYS A 344 -18.82 4.62 23.74
CA LYS A 344 -19.29 3.23 23.94
C LYS A 344 -20.67 2.92 23.33
N ARG A 345 -21.13 3.69 22.34
CA ARG A 345 -22.46 3.53 21.70
C ARG A 345 -22.47 3.72 20.19
N THR A 346 -21.59 4.57 19.67
CA THR A 346 -21.55 4.92 18.24
C THR A 346 -20.21 4.50 17.65
N LEU A 347 -20.22 3.56 16.70
CA LEU A 347 -19.10 3.35 15.78
C LEU A 347 -18.93 4.62 14.95
N GLN A 348 -17.75 5.24 14.97
CA GLN A 348 -17.48 6.44 14.17
C GLN A 348 -16.32 6.26 13.19
N GLY A 349 -15.50 5.22 13.39
CA GLY A 349 -14.23 5.03 12.70
C GLY A 349 -13.20 6.07 13.13
N ARG A 350 -11.93 5.67 13.08
CA ARG A 350 -10.79 6.56 13.32
C ARG A 350 -9.65 6.19 12.37
N VAL A 351 -8.92 7.19 11.91
CA VAL A 351 -7.57 7.02 11.38
C VAL A 351 -6.58 7.67 12.35
N VAL A 352 -5.48 6.98 12.64
CA VAL A 352 -4.38 7.46 13.48
C VAL A 352 -3.15 7.61 12.59
N VAL A 353 -2.48 8.76 12.65
CA VAL A 353 -1.20 8.99 11.96
C VAL A 353 -0.10 8.88 13.01
N LEU A 354 0.79 7.91 12.82
CA LEU A 354 2.06 7.80 13.52
C LEU A 354 3.12 8.49 12.68
N LYS A 355 4.10 9.10 13.36
CA LYS A 355 5.31 9.63 12.71
C LYS A 355 6.50 8.79 13.09
N GLN A 356 7.50 8.75 12.22
CA GLN A 356 8.87 8.43 12.61
C GLN A 356 9.34 9.42 13.68
N ASP A 357 10.19 8.98 14.62
CA ASP A 357 10.88 9.91 15.54
C ASP A 357 12.39 9.92 15.35
N ARG A 358 13.04 10.97 15.88
CA ARG A 358 14.46 11.28 15.69
C ARG A 358 15.44 10.25 16.25
N SER A 359 14.93 9.13 16.76
CA SER A 359 15.69 7.94 17.15
C SER A 359 15.85 6.93 16.00
N GLY A 360 15.03 7.08 14.95
CA GLY A 360 14.61 6.01 14.05
C GLY A 360 13.43 5.23 14.66
N GLY A 361 12.32 5.13 13.92
CA GLY A 361 11.18 4.27 14.23
C GLY A 361 9.84 4.99 14.40
N LEU A 362 8.77 4.40 13.87
CA LEU A 362 7.38 4.82 14.11
C LEU A 362 7.02 4.83 15.60
N THR A 363 6.35 5.88 16.05
CA THR A 363 5.98 6.04 17.46
C THR A 363 4.53 6.49 17.68
N GLY A 364 3.93 6.02 18.78
CA GLY A 364 2.66 6.53 19.32
C GLY A 364 2.77 7.87 20.06
N LYS A 365 3.97 8.47 20.12
CA LYS A 365 4.23 9.80 20.67
C LYS A 365 3.86 10.86 19.63
N ASP A 366 3.19 11.93 20.07
CA ASP A 366 2.70 13.05 19.23
C ASP A 366 1.75 12.66 18.08
N ALA A 367 1.35 11.38 18.00
CA ALA A 367 0.45 10.81 17.00
C ALA A 367 -0.88 11.56 16.89
N GLN A 368 -1.28 11.82 15.65
CA GLN A 368 -2.53 12.51 15.34
C GLN A 368 -3.69 11.51 15.20
N ALA A 369 -4.92 11.96 15.47
CA ALA A 369 -6.11 11.11 15.38
C ALA A 369 -7.30 11.87 14.80
N PHE A 370 -7.88 11.33 13.74
CA PHE A 370 -9.01 11.91 13.01
C PHE A 370 -10.17 10.92 12.96
N ASP A 371 -11.37 11.41 13.23
CA ASP A 371 -12.62 10.67 13.14
C ASP A 371 -13.51 11.28 12.05
N ARG A 372 -14.64 10.63 11.75
CA ARG A 372 -15.64 11.06 10.76
C ARG A 372 -16.07 12.54 10.91
N ALA A 373 -16.04 13.12 12.11
CA ALA A 373 -16.42 14.52 12.32
C ALA A 373 -15.32 15.53 11.91
N ALA A 374 -14.06 15.11 11.74
CA ALA A 374 -13.00 15.94 11.16
C ALA A 374 -13.22 16.24 9.66
N CYS A 375 -14.24 15.64 9.05
CA CYS A 375 -14.55 15.69 7.62
C CYS A 375 -15.92 16.34 7.31
N ASP A 376 -16.63 16.88 8.32
CA ASP A 376 -18.02 17.34 8.23
C ASP A 376 -19.02 16.32 7.61
N LEU A 377 -18.67 15.02 7.64
CA LEU A 377 -19.53 13.95 7.13
C LEU A 377 -20.79 13.80 8.00
N PRO A 378 -21.94 13.40 7.42
CA PRO A 378 -23.19 13.22 8.17
C PRO A 378 -23.03 12.21 9.31
N ALA A 379 -23.78 12.44 10.40
CA ALA A 379 -23.90 11.50 11.51
C ALA A 379 -25.09 10.56 11.24
N GLU A 380 -24.82 9.27 11.14
CA GLU A 380 -25.79 8.25 10.69
C GLU A 380 -25.81 7.02 11.62
N GLY A 381 -26.60 6.00 11.27
CA GLY A 381 -26.93 4.87 12.14
C GLY A 381 -25.79 3.87 12.37
N SER A 382 -25.96 2.98 13.37
CA SER A 382 -24.89 2.14 13.91
C SER A 382 -24.32 1.06 12.98
N ASP A 383 -25.03 0.66 11.93
CA ASP A 383 -24.84 -0.69 11.35
C ASP A 383 -24.20 -0.71 9.95
N VAL A 384 -24.01 0.44 9.28
CA VAL A 384 -23.75 0.47 7.82
C VAL A 384 -22.69 1.47 7.31
N HIS A 385 -21.95 2.12 8.21
CA HIS A 385 -20.96 3.14 7.86
C HIS A 385 -19.58 2.74 8.38
N ARG A 386 -18.59 2.66 7.48
CA ARG A 386 -17.18 2.46 7.86
C ARG A 386 -16.35 3.63 7.35
N PHE A 387 -15.94 4.49 8.26
CA PHE A 387 -14.91 5.50 8.04
C PHE A 387 -13.56 4.86 8.39
N ALA A 388 -12.49 5.18 7.65
CA ALA A 388 -11.16 4.59 7.85
C ALA A 388 -11.11 3.04 7.76
N SER A 389 -11.93 2.43 6.88
CA SER A 389 -11.73 1.04 6.41
C SER A 389 -10.71 0.93 5.27
N GLY A 390 -10.14 2.05 4.83
CA GLY A 390 -9.05 2.16 3.87
C GLY A 390 -8.42 3.54 4.01
N ALA A 391 -7.09 3.60 3.97
CA ALA A 391 -6.30 4.82 4.07
C ALA A 391 -5.34 4.92 2.87
N ARG A 392 -4.99 6.16 2.48
CA ARG A 392 -3.85 6.47 1.60
C ARG A 392 -3.21 7.78 2.09
N LEU A 393 -1.89 7.86 1.96
CA LEU A 393 -1.12 9.09 2.01
C LEU A 393 -0.68 9.34 0.57
N ALA A 394 -0.98 10.51 0.01
CA ALA A 394 -0.61 10.85 -1.38
C ALA A 394 -0.50 12.37 -1.60
N ASP A 395 0.53 12.87 -2.29
CA ASP A 395 0.67 14.31 -2.60
C ASP A 395 -0.15 14.70 -3.83
N LEU A 396 -1.46 14.87 -3.62
CA LEU A 396 -2.43 15.26 -4.65
C LEU A 396 -2.23 16.68 -5.18
N ASN A 397 -1.37 17.49 -4.55
CA ASN A 397 -1.28 18.93 -4.78
C ASN A 397 0.13 19.45 -5.14
N GLY A 398 1.16 18.61 -4.98
CA GLY A 398 2.54 18.85 -5.41
C GLY A 398 3.28 19.85 -4.52
N ASP A 399 2.94 19.92 -3.23
CA ASP A 399 3.58 20.82 -2.26
C ASP A 399 4.59 20.15 -1.32
N GLY A 400 4.89 18.87 -1.58
CA GLY A 400 5.88 18.05 -0.89
C GLY A 400 5.36 17.42 0.40
N ARG A 401 4.04 17.20 0.49
CA ARG A 401 3.37 16.60 1.67
C ARG A 401 2.15 15.80 1.25
N ALA A 402 2.09 14.55 1.69
CA ALA A 402 0.95 13.70 1.48
C ALA A 402 -0.33 14.24 2.15
N GLU A 403 -1.37 14.41 1.36
CA GLU A 403 -2.75 14.47 1.82
C GLU A 403 -3.13 13.13 2.47
N LEU A 404 -3.81 13.16 3.62
CA LEU A 404 -4.41 11.95 4.20
C LEU A 404 -5.81 11.72 3.64
N LEU A 405 -5.94 10.67 2.82
CA LEU A 405 -7.20 10.15 2.33
C LEU A 405 -7.71 9.02 3.23
N THR A 406 -8.98 9.09 3.62
CA THR A 406 -9.64 8.06 4.42
C THR A 406 -11.03 7.72 3.87
N SER A 407 -11.27 6.43 3.65
CA SER A 407 -12.46 5.91 2.96
C SER A 407 -13.73 6.24 3.73
N TRP A 408 -14.79 6.68 3.05
CA TRP A 408 -16.15 6.66 3.60
C TRP A 408 -16.98 5.59 2.89
N ILE A 409 -17.21 4.46 3.54
CA ILE A 409 -18.00 3.34 3.01
C ILE A 409 -19.44 3.42 3.51
N PHE A 410 -20.40 3.16 2.61
CA PHE A 410 -21.83 3.01 2.91
C PHE A 410 -22.33 1.70 2.30
N GLY A 411 -22.84 0.79 3.13
CA GLY A 411 -23.12 -0.58 2.67
C GLY A 411 -21.83 -1.23 2.15
N ASN A 412 -21.91 -1.88 0.99
CA ASN A 412 -20.75 -2.49 0.32
C ASN A 412 -20.25 -1.60 -0.83
N ARG A 413 -20.11 -0.28 -0.64
CA ARG A 413 -19.50 0.62 -1.63
C ARG A 413 -18.79 1.80 -0.96
N ILE A 414 -17.55 2.06 -1.37
CA ILE A 414 -16.86 3.33 -1.09
C ILE A 414 -17.68 4.47 -1.72
N ARG A 415 -18.00 5.51 -0.95
CA ARG A 415 -18.66 6.74 -1.44
C ARG A 415 -17.66 7.76 -1.98
N GLY A 416 -16.40 7.58 -1.64
CA GLY A 416 -15.30 8.52 -1.86
C GLY A 416 -14.37 8.55 -0.65
N TYR A 417 -13.39 9.45 -0.71
CA TYR A 417 -12.44 9.71 0.37
C TYR A 417 -12.72 11.07 1.02
N CYS A 418 -12.72 11.12 2.34
CA CYS A 418 -12.40 12.38 3.03
C CYS A 418 -10.91 12.62 2.87
N VAL A 419 -10.52 13.87 2.65
CA VAL A 419 -9.14 14.29 2.47
C VAL A 419 -8.80 15.40 3.46
N LEU A 420 -7.72 15.17 4.21
CA LEU A 420 -7.16 16.05 5.24
C LEU A 420 -5.82 16.59 4.70
N PRO A 421 -5.68 17.92 4.48
CA PRO A 421 -4.51 18.49 3.84
C PRO A 421 -3.19 18.21 4.56
N GLY A 422 -2.11 17.95 3.81
CA GLY A 422 -0.75 17.82 4.34
C GLY A 422 -0.21 19.15 4.86
N THR A 423 0.41 19.16 6.04
CA THR A 423 1.01 20.38 6.64
C THR A 423 2.27 20.02 7.41
N SER A 424 3.17 20.98 7.69
CA SER A 424 4.44 20.77 8.42
C SER A 424 4.30 20.48 9.93
N GLY A 425 3.35 19.61 10.26
CA GLY A 425 3.09 18.99 11.56
C GLY A 425 2.10 17.81 11.44
N GLY A 426 2.08 17.16 10.26
CA GLY A 426 1.16 16.11 9.84
C GLY A 426 -0.11 16.64 9.16
N PRO A 427 -1.00 15.73 8.72
CA PRO A 427 -2.32 16.06 8.19
C PRO A 427 -3.15 17.00 9.08
N ALA A 428 -3.97 17.85 8.47
CA ALA A 428 -4.74 18.86 9.18
C ALA A 428 -6.27 18.63 9.09
N GLY A 429 -6.94 18.67 10.23
CA GLY A 429 -8.40 18.82 10.33
C GLY A 429 -8.92 20.21 9.96
N ALA A 430 -8.16 20.99 9.17
CA ALA A 430 -8.47 22.35 8.77
C ALA A 430 -8.66 22.42 7.25
N ALA A 431 -9.75 23.05 6.82
CA ALA A 431 -10.20 23.04 5.41
C ALA A 431 -10.26 21.64 4.74
N PRO A 432 -10.78 20.59 5.43
CA PRO A 432 -10.97 19.26 4.84
C PRO A 432 -11.86 19.34 3.60
N TYR A 433 -11.80 18.30 2.77
CA TYR A 433 -12.70 18.17 1.62
C TYR A 433 -13.02 16.71 1.32
N PHE A 434 -13.99 16.49 0.43
CA PHE A 434 -14.46 15.16 0.07
C PHE A 434 -14.32 14.92 -1.43
N ILE A 435 -13.52 13.92 -1.80
CA ILE A 435 -13.41 13.40 -3.16
C ILE A 435 -14.46 12.30 -3.30
N ALA A 436 -15.60 12.63 -3.91
CA ALA A 436 -16.65 11.65 -4.17
C ALA A 436 -16.22 10.64 -5.24
N ALA A 437 -16.59 9.37 -5.06
CA ALA A 437 -16.38 8.31 -6.05
C ALA A 437 -16.98 8.74 -7.41
N PRO A 438 -16.16 8.76 -8.50
CA PRO A 438 -16.67 8.91 -9.87
C PRO A 438 -17.75 7.88 -10.16
N LYS A 439 -18.77 8.23 -10.96
CA LYS A 439 -19.95 7.39 -11.20
C LYS A 439 -20.12 7.07 -12.67
N ARG A 440 -20.50 5.82 -12.93
CA ARG A 440 -20.89 5.31 -14.24
C ARG A 440 -22.41 5.37 -14.46
#